data_AF-A0A1B8TYC3-F1
#
_entry.id   AF-A0A1B8TYC3-F1
#
_cell.length_a   1.000
_cell.length_b   1.000
_cell.length_c   1.000
_cell.angle_alpha   90.00
_cell.angle_beta   90.00
_cell.angle_gamma   90.00
#
_symmetry.space_group_name_H-M   'P 1'
#
loop_
_entity.id
_entity.type
_entity.pdbx_description
1 polymer ?
#
loop_
_entity_poly.entity_id
_entity_poly.type
_entity_poly.pdbx_seq_one_letter_code
_entity_poly.pdbx_strand_id
1 'polypeptide(L)'
;MGSDINNYIFKALENYPYDLDEVMEALNYALSYDEKNTMALTLMGRMYAEKLYKYEEAIKFFKDALAENIYAFEAYLPYINTLLWNEDYKEVEEFIDFALTVKGSDKAVLYLKKAVLHDQLKDYKKALAFVKLAKLHTYNAEFMESVKEEKDRIKGKMPKKKKVEAVKKDKKEKKKKK
;
A
#
# COMPACT_ATOMS: atom_id res chain seq x y z
N MET A 1 34.01 -7.40 8.03
CA MET A 1 32.88 -6.88 8.84
C MET A 1 31.62 -6.65 8.03
N GLY A 2 31.67 -6.14 6.78
CA GLY A 2 30.48 -6.07 5.91
C GLY A 2 29.96 -7.42 5.36
N SER A 3 30.69 -8.52 5.53
CA SER A 3 30.25 -9.87 5.12
C SER A 3 29.19 -10.45 6.04
N ASP A 4 29.33 -10.22 7.35
CA ASP A 4 28.60 -10.99 8.35
C ASP A 4 27.17 -10.46 8.54
N ILE A 5 27.00 -9.13 8.51
CA ILE A 5 25.69 -8.46 8.55
C ILE A 5 24.83 -8.89 7.36
N ASN A 6 25.40 -8.88 6.16
CA ASN A 6 24.69 -9.25 4.95
C ASN A 6 24.26 -10.73 4.98
N ASN A 7 25.07 -11.62 5.57
CA ASN A 7 24.69 -13.03 5.75
C ASN A 7 23.43 -13.18 6.62
N TYR A 8 23.32 -12.43 7.72
CA TYR A 8 22.14 -12.49 8.59
C TYR A 8 20.91 -11.88 7.92
N ILE A 9 21.07 -10.78 7.17
CA ILE A 9 19.97 -10.20 6.39
C ILE A 9 19.46 -11.19 5.33
N PHE A 10 20.36 -11.85 4.59
CA PHE A 10 19.96 -12.85 3.60
C PHE A 10 19.30 -14.05 4.27
N LYS A 11 19.84 -14.53 5.39
CA LYS A 11 19.22 -15.61 6.17
C LYS A 11 17.79 -15.25 6.57
N ALA A 12 17.56 -14.03 7.06
CA ALA A 12 16.24 -13.56 7.42
C ALA A 12 15.30 -13.46 6.19
N LEU A 13 15.80 -12.96 5.05
CA LEU A 13 15.01 -12.85 3.82
C LEU A 13 14.61 -14.22 3.24
N GLU A 14 15.50 -15.19 3.25
CA GLU A 14 15.25 -16.55 2.72
C GLU A 14 14.23 -17.31 3.57
N ASN A 15 14.23 -17.08 4.87
CA ASN A 15 13.32 -17.77 5.80
C ASN A 15 11.97 -17.08 5.93
N TYR A 16 11.85 -15.79 5.61
CA TYR A 16 10.58 -15.08 5.68
C TYR A 16 9.64 -15.49 4.53
N PRO A 17 8.35 -15.79 4.78
CA PRO A 17 7.61 -15.75 6.05
C PRO A 17 7.42 -17.13 6.73
N TYR A 18 8.26 -18.11 6.45
CA TYR A 18 8.05 -19.51 6.78
C TYR A 18 8.64 -19.93 8.14
N ASP A 19 9.89 -19.56 8.42
CA ASP A 19 10.57 -19.87 9.69
C ASP A 19 10.77 -18.58 10.50
N LEU A 20 9.77 -18.26 11.31
CA LEU A 20 9.73 -16.98 12.03
C LEU A 20 10.78 -16.90 13.15
N ASP A 21 11.15 -18.02 13.77
CA ASP A 21 12.14 -18.05 14.84
C ASP A 21 13.53 -17.74 14.26
N GLU A 22 13.88 -18.38 13.14
CA GLU A 22 15.13 -18.14 12.42
C GLU A 22 15.19 -16.70 11.87
N VAL A 23 14.07 -16.17 11.36
CA VAL A 23 14.00 -14.75 10.96
C VAL A 23 14.29 -13.83 12.13
N MET A 24 13.65 -14.04 13.28
CA MET A 24 13.84 -13.16 14.45
C MET A 24 15.27 -13.24 14.99
N GLU A 25 15.86 -14.44 15.07
CA GLU A 25 17.24 -14.62 15.50
C GLU A 25 18.21 -13.89 14.56
N ALA A 26 18.09 -14.13 13.26
CA ALA A 26 18.94 -13.49 12.25
C ALA A 26 18.81 -11.96 12.25
N LEU A 27 17.59 -11.43 12.40
CA LEU A 27 17.36 -9.99 12.48
C LEU A 27 17.96 -9.36 13.74
N ASN A 28 17.82 -10.03 14.89
CA ASN A 28 18.43 -9.55 16.14
C ASN A 28 19.96 -9.50 16.03
N TYR A 29 20.58 -10.51 15.41
CA TYR A 29 22.01 -10.47 15.12
C TYR A 29 22.35 -9.32 14.17
N ALA A 30 21.65 -9.18 13.05
CA ALA A 30 21.90 -8.10 12.08
C ALA A 30 21.84 -6.70 12.74
N LEU A 31 20.79 -6.44 13.53
CA LEU A 31 20.60 -5.16 14.21
C LEU A 31 21.58 -4.95 15.38
N SER A 32 22.10 -6.02 16.00
CA SER A 32 23.15 -5.88 17.01
C SER A 32 24.50 -5.41 16.43
N TYR A 33 24.75 -5.70 15.15
CA TYR A 33 25.92 -5.21 14.43
C TYR A 33 25.70 -3.83 13.79
N ASP A 34 24.50 -3.58 13.28
CA ASP A 34 24.09 -2.32 12.67
C ASP A 34 22.62 -2.03 12.95
N GLU A 35 22.37 -1.27 14.02
CA GLU A 35 21.02 -0.90 14.47
C GLU A 35 20.26 -0.04 13.45
N LYS A 36 20.97 0.55 12.50
CA LYS A 36 20.45 1.48 11.48
C LYS A 36 20.20 0.81 10.14
N ASN A 37 20.42 -0.50 10.04
CA ASN A 37 20.28 -1.21 8.79
C ASN A 37 18.83 -1.21 8.30
N THR A 38 18.55 -0.50 7.21
CA THR A 38 17.17 -0.28 6.73
C THR A 38 16.46 -1.56 6.31
N MET A 39 17.19 -2.54 5.77
CA MET A 39 16.62 -3.82 5.37
C MET A 39 16.20 -4.63 6.60
N ALA A 40 17.05 -4.71 7.62
CA ALA A 40 16.76 -5.42 8.86
C ALA A 40 15.61 -4.74 9.64
N LEU A 41 15.64 -3.41 9.78
CA LEU A 41 14.56 -2.63 10.38
C LEU A 41 13.23 -2.85 9.62
N THR A 42 13.25 -2.80 8.29
CA THR A 42 12.05 -3.03 7.47
C THR A 42 11.49 -4.43 7.68
N LEU A 43 12.34 -5.47 7.65
CA LEU A 43 11.88 -6.84 7.82
C LEU A 43 11.37 -7.09 9.25
N MET A 44 11.97 -6.44 10.25
CA MET A 44 11.46 -6.43 11.63
C MET A 44 10.08 -5.78 11.69
N GLY A 45 9.90 -4.60 11.07
CA GLY A 45 8.59 -3.95 10.96
C GLY A 45 7.54 -4.86 10.31
N ARG A 46 7.90 -5.59 9.25
CA ARG A 46 7.02 -6.57 8.61
C ARG A 46 6.66 -7.74 9.51
N MET A 47 7.60 -8.27 10.29
CA MET A 47 7.31 -9.30 11.30
C MET A 47 6.25 -8.84 12.30
N TYR A 48 6.43 -7.64 12.86
CA TYR A 48 5.47 -7.07 13.79
C TYR A 48 4.10 -6.81 13.16
N ALA A 49 4.05 -6.27 11.94
CA ALA A 49 2.78 -5.95 11.27
C ALA A 49 2.06 -7.18 10.72
N GLU A 50 2.75 -8.03 9.96
CA GLU A 50 2.15 -9.10 9.15
C GLU A 50 1.98 -10.40 9.94
N LYS A 51 2.76 -10.63 11.01
CA LYS A 51 2.75 -11.89 11.77
C LYS A 51 2.25 -11.71 13.20
N LEU A 52 2.61 -10.61 13.85
CA LEU A 52 2.24 -10.36 15.24
C LEU A 52 1.05 -9.40 15.38
N TYR A 53 0.62 -8.75 14.29
CA TYR A 53 -0.45 -7.74 14.27
C TYR A 53 -0.25 -6.62 15.30
N LYS A 54 1.02 -6.27 15.53
CA LYS A 54 1.48 -5.19 16.42
C LYS A 54 1.87 -3.98 15.58
N TYR A 55 0.85 -3.23 15.14
CA TYR A 55 1.03 -2.21 14.12
C TYR A 55 1.83 -1.01 14.63
N GLU A 56 1.64 -0.59 15.88
CA GLU A 56 2.35 0.54 16.48
C GLU A 56 3.85 0.28 16.61
N GLU A 57 4.24 -0.93 17.02
CA GLU A 57 5.65 -1.34 17.03
C GLU A 57 6.22 -1.44 15.61
N ALA A 58 5.46 -2.00 14.66
CA ALA A 58 5.89 -2.06 13.27
C ALA A 58 6.14 -0.68 12.65
N ILE A 59 5.23 0.27 12.92
CA ILE A 59 5.33 1.67 12.46
C ILE A 59 6.63 2.31 12.96
N LYS A 60 7.06 2.04 14.20
CA LYS A 60 8.33 2.55 14.72
C LYS A 60 9.51 2.05 13.88
N PHE A 61 9.60 0.74 13.63
CA PHE A 61 10.66 0.19 12.80
C PHE A 61 10.70 0.76 11.39
N PHE A 62 9.53 0.97 10.76
CA PHE A 62 9.48 1.60 9.44
C PHE A 62 9.92 3.07 9.47
N LYS A 63 9.52 3.83 10.51
CA LYS A 63 9.97 5.21 10.71
C LYS A 63 11.48 5.28 10.94
N ASP A 64 12.04 4.37 11.72
CA ASP A 64 13.48 4.29 11.97
C ASP A 64 14.24 4.02 10.67
N ALA A 65 13.78 3.04 9.86
CA ALA A 65 14.40 2.76 8.55
C ALA A 65 14.38 3.97 7.61
N LEU A 66 13.26 4.70 7.56
CA LEU A 66 13.08 5.87 6.70
C LEU A 66 13.82 7.11 7.22
N ALA A 67 14.03 7.21 8.54
CA ALA A 67 14.84 8.26 9.14
C ALA A 67 16.33 8.11 8.79
N GLU A 68 16.83 6.87 8.72
CA GLU A 68 18.20 6.58 8.30
C GLU A 68 18.40 6.78 6.79
N ASN A 69 17.44 6.33 5.97
CA ASN A 69 17.51 6.54 4.52
C ASN A 69 16.12 6.72 3.90
N ILE A 70 15.84 7.93 3.43
CA ILE A 70 14.60 8.23 2.70
C ILE A 70 14.46 7.40 1.41
N TYR A 71 15.55 6.84 0.87
CA TYR A 71 15.55 5.95 -0.30
C TYR A 71 15.43 4.46 0.06
N ALA A 72 15.10 4.11 1.31
CA ALA A 72 14.76 2.75 1.72
C ALA A 72 13.39 2.33 1.15
N PHE A 73 13.32 2.15 -0.18
CA PHE A 73 12.08 1.86 -0.90
C PHE A 73 11.44 0.54 -0.48
N GLU A 74 12.22 -0.39 0.06
CA GLU A 74 11.75 -1.62 0.68
C GLU A 74 10.74 -1.36 1.83
N ALA A 75 10.86 -0.23 2.53
CA ALA A 75 9.99 0.13 3.65
C ALA A 75 8.65 0.74 3.21
N TYR A 76 8.60 1.35 2.02
CA TYR A 76 7.48 2.22 1.63
C TYR A 76 6.15 1.47 1.60
N LEU A 77 6.10 0.36 0.86
CA LEU A 77 4.87 -0.40 0.67
C LEU A 77 4.41 -1.10 1.96
N PRO A 78 5.28 -1.82 2.71
CA PRO A 78 4.92 -2.38 4.01
C PRO A 78 4.45 -1.33 5.03
N TYR A 79 5.11 -0.17 5.08
CA TYR A 79 4.72 0.92 5.98
C TYR A 79 3.33 1.47 5.64
N ILE A 80 3.07 1.78 4.37
CA ILE A 80 1.75 2.24 3.91
C ILE A 80 0.67 1.20 4.24
N ASN A 81 0.93 -0.09 4.00
CA ASN A 81 -0.03 -1.15 4.32
C ASN A 81 -0.31 -1.20 5.82
N THR A 82 0.72 -1.09 6.65
CA THR A 82 0.60 -1.12 8.11
C THR A 82 -0.24 0.05 8.60
N LEU A 83 0.02 1.27 8.09
CA LEU A 83 -0.81 2.44 8.39
C LEU A 83 -2.27 2.26 7.94
N LEU A 84 -2.51 1.67 6.76
CA LEU A 84 -3.86 1.37 6.27
C LEU A 84 -4.57 0.30 7.12
N TRP A 85 -3.85 -0.69 7.66
CA TRP A 85 -4.38 -1.71 8.56
C TRP A 85 -4.67 -1.14 9.96
N ASN A 86 -3.85 -0.20 10.40
CA ASN A 86 -4.04 0.51 11.67
C ASN A 86 -5.05 1.68 11.58
N GLU A 87 -5.62 1.92 10.39
CA GLU A 87 -6.54 3.02 10.10
C GLU A 87 -5.95 4.43 10.30
N ASP A 88 -4.63 4.58 10.23
CA ASP A 88 -3.89 5.84 10.34
C ASP A 88 -3.96 6.67 9.04
N TYR A 89 -5.17 6.91 8.55
CA TYR A 89 -5.45 7.45 7.20
C TYR A 89 -4.79 8.80 6.90
N LYS A 90 -4.64 9.66 7.91
CA LYS A 90 -3.96 10.95 7.75
C LYS A 90 -2.48 10.75 7.43
N GLU A 91 -1.82 9.87 8.17
CA GLU A 91 -0.41 9.56 7.98
C GLU A 91 -0.16 8.86 6.64
N VAL A 92 -1.10 7.99 6.20
CA VAL A 92 -1.07 7.42 4.85
C VAL A 92 -1.05 8.50 3.77
N GLU A 93 -1.97 9.46 3.82
CA GLU A 93 -2.06 10.52 2.80
C GLU A 93 -0.78 11.37 2.79
N GLU A 94 -0.32 11.82 3.96
CA GLU A 94 0.89 12.64 4.13
C GLU A 94 2.15 11.91 3.64
N PHE A 95 2.32 10.65 4.03
CA PHE A 95 3.47 9.86 3.59
C PHE A 95 3.44 9.58 2.09
N ILE A 96 2.30 9.23 1.50
CA ILE A 96 2.24 8.99 0.06
C ILE A 96 2.51 10.29 -0.72
N ASP A 97 2.00 11.44 -0.27
CA ASP A 97 2.31 12.72 -0.91
C ASP A 97 3.80 13.05 -0.87
N PHE A 98 4.46 12.83 0.27
CA PHE A 98 5.91 12.92 0.36
C PHE A 98 6.60 11.93 -0.61
N ALA A 99 6.24 10.65 -0.56
CA ALA A 99 6.84 9.59 -1.36
C ALA A 99 6.71 9.85 -2.87
N LEU A 100 5.61 10.46 -3.31
CA LEU A 100 5.40 10.89 -4.69
C LEU A 100 6.38 11.98 -5.14
N THR A 101 7.03 12.72 -4.23
CA THR A 101 8.09 13.68 -4.56
C THR A 101 9.48 13.05 -4.69
N VAL A 102 9.71 11.88 -4.08
CA VAL A 102 11.02 11.22 -4.05
C VAL A 102 11.38 10.63 -5.42
N LYS A 103 12.57 10.92 -5.93
CA LYS A 103 13.07 10.34 -7.19
C LYS A 103 13.33 8.85 -7.02
N GLY A 104 12.80 8.03 -7.92
CA GLY A 104 13.00 6.57 -7.92
C GLY A 104 11.90 5.77 -7.21
N SER A 105 11.01 6.42 -6.45
CA SER A 105 9.87 5.71 -5.86
C SER A 105 8.85 5.29 -6.93
N ASP A 106 8.21 4.15 -6.69
CA ASP A 106 7.22 3.58 -7.61
C ASP A 106 5.90 4.37 -7.57
N LYS A 107 5.74 5.28 -8.53
CA LYS A 107 4.55 6.15 -8.62
C LYS A 107 3.26 5.35 -8.86
N ALA A 108 3.33 4.24 -9.59
CA ALA A 108 2.17 3.44 -9.90
C ALA A 108 1.62 2.78 -8.62
N VAL A 109 2.52 2.20 -7.82
CA VAL A 109 2.19 1.61 -6.51
C VAL A 109 1.64 2.67 -5.55
N LEU A 110 2.30 3.84 -5.46
CA LEU A 110 1.87 4.92 -4.57
C LEU A 110 0.46 5.44 -4.92
N TYR A 111 0.16 5.67 -6.20
CA TYR A 111 -1.19 6.05 -6.62
C TYR A 111 -2.22 4.95 -6.36
N LEU A 112 -1.85 3.67 -6.54
CA LEU A 112 -2.75 2.57 -6.22
C LEU A 112 -3.06 2.53 -4.72
N LYS A 113 -2.10 2.83 -3.85
CA LYS A 113 -2.34 2.95 -2.41
C LYS A 113 -3.19 4.16 -2.02
N LYS A 114 -3.07 5.30 -2.71
CA LYS A 114 -4.06 6.38 -2.57
C LYS A 114 -5.46 5.95 -2.98
N ALA A 115 -5.58 5.10 -4.00
CA ALA A 115 -6.88 4.53 -4.36
C ALA A 115 -7.45 3.67 -3.23
N VAL A 116 -6.62 2.81 -2.62
CA VAL A 116 -7.02 1.96 -1.48
C VAL A 116 -7.43 2.81 -0.27
N LEU A 117 -6.68 3.86 0.07
CA LEU A 117 -7.02 4.82 1.13
C LEU A 117 -8.44 5.39 0.91
N HIS A 118 -8.72 5.88 -0.30
CA HIS A 118 -10.02 6.45 -0.62
C HIS A 118 -11.14 5.41 -0.75
N ASP A 119 -10.82 4.16 -1.07
CA ASP A 119 -11.74 3.04 -1.00
C ASP A 119 -12.16 2.76 0.46
N GLN A 120 -11.20 2.71 1.41
CA GLN A 120 -11.49 2.57 2.84
C GLN A 120 -12.31 3.74 3.39
N LEU A 121 -12.02 4.98 2.96
CA LEU A 121 -12.81 6.18 3.28
C LEU A 121 -14.16 6.26 2.56
N LYS A 122 -14.50 5.27 1.71
CA LYS A 122 -15.73 5.20 0.91
C LYS A 122 -15.90 6.35 -0.10
N ASP A 123 -14.83 7.08 -0.41
CA ASP A 123 -14.78 8.03 -1.51
C ASP A 123 -14.39 7.32 -2.82
N TYR A 124 -15.31 6.49 -3.32
CA TYR A 124 -15.07 5.68 -4.51
C TYR A 124 -14.77 6.52 -5.76
N LYS A 125 -15.23 7.76 -5.82
CA LYS A 125 -14.94 8.64 -6.98
C LYS A 125 -13.48 9.06 -6.96
N LYS A 126 -12.97 9.51 -5.81
CA LYS A 126 -11.56 9.87 -5.65
C LYS A 126 -10.66 8.65 -5.76
N ALA A 127 -11.08 7.50 -5.21
CA ALA A 127 -10.37 6.23 -5.38
C ALA A 127 -10.19 5.88 -6.87
N LEU A 128 -11.26 5.92 -7.67
CA LEU A 128 -11.17 5.66 -9.12
C LEU A 128 -10.36 6.69 -9.90
N ALA A 129 -10.22 7.93 -9.40
CA ALA A 129 -9.32 8.91 -9.99
C ALA A 129 -7.86 8.50 -9.78
N PHE A 130 -7.51 8.04 -8.57
CA PHE A 130 -6.18 7.53 -8.27
C PHE A 130 -5.85 6.22 -9.00
N VAL A 131 -6.83 5.32 -9.20
CA VAL A 131 -6.64 4.14 -10.08
C VAL A 131 -6.23 4.55 -11.50
N LYS A 132 -6.79 5.64 -12.05
CA LYS A 132 -6.39 6.13 -13.37
C LYS A 132 -4.97 6.66 -13.39
N LEU A 133 -4.55 7.34 -12.32
CA LEU A 133 -3.17 7.81 -12.16
C LEU A 133 -2.21 6.62 -12.03
N ALA A 134 -2.54 5.62 -11.20
CA ALA A 134 -1.77 4.38 -11.09
C ALA A 134 -1.57 3.74 -12.47
N LYS A 135 -2.65 3.58 -13.24
CA LYS A 135 -2.61 3.04 -14.61
C LYS A 135 -1.67 3.82 -15.54
N LEU A 136 -1.62 5.15 -15.44
CA LEU A 136 -0.75 5.99 -16.28
C LEU A 136 0.74 5.75 -15.98
N HIS A 137 1.07 5.40 -14.75
CA HIS A 137 2.43 5.18 -14.28
C HIS A 137 2.86 3.71 -14.26
N THR A 138 1.96 2.77 -14.60
CA THR A 138 2.28 1.35 -14.70
C THR A 138 2.93 1.03 -16.05
N TYR A 139 4.10 0.37 -16.03
CA TYR A 139 4.87 0.01 -17.24
C TYR A 139 5.07 -1.50 -17.44
N ASN A 140 4.45 -2.34 -16.61
CA ASN A 140 4.52 -3.80 -16.74
C ASN A 140 3.11 -4.42 -16.69
N ALA A 141 2.97 -5.58 -17.33
CA ALA A 141 1.67 -6.24 -17.49
C ALA A 141 1.13 -6.81 -16.17
N GLU A 142 2.00 -7.32 -15.32
CA GLU A 142 1.65 -7.92 -14.03
C GLU A 142 0.93 -6.90 -13.14
N PHE A 143 1.55 -5.75 -12.90
CA PHE A 143 0.98 -4.71 -12.07
C PHE A 143 -0.24 -4.04 -12.72
N MET A 144 -0.32 -4.02 -14.06
CA MET A 144 -1.52 -3.51 -14.77
C MET A 144 -2.75 -4.36 -14.45
N GLU A 145 -2.60 -5.68 -14.27
CA GLU A 145 -3.72 -6.52 -13.85
C GLU A 145 -4.15 -6.20 -12.42
N SER A 146 -3.22 -6.00 -11.49
CA SER A 146 -3.55 -5.54 -10.13
C SER A 146 -4.32 -4.21 -10.11
N VAL A 147 -3.92 -3.24 -10.96
CA VAL A 147 -4.64 -1.96 -11.11
C VAL A 147 -6.06 -2.17 -11.65
N LYS A 148 -6.26 -3.15 -12.55
CA LYS A 148 -7.57 -3.48 -13.11
C LYS A 148 -8.47 -4.18 -12.09
N GLU A 149 -7.95 -5.14 -11.34
CA GLU A 149 -8.68 -5.80 -10.26
C GLU A 149 -9.15 -4.81 -9.20
N GLU A 150 -8.27 -3.90 -8.78
CA GLU A 150 -8.58 -2.83 -7.82
C GLU A 150 -9.72 -1.94 -8.32
N LYS A 151 -9.65 -1.53 -9.59
CA LYS A 151 -10.71 -0.74 -10.25
C LYS A 151 -12.07 -1.44 -10.19
N ASP A 152 -12.09 -2.72 -10.50
CA ASP A 152 -13.32 -3.50 -10.59
C ASP A 152 -13.90 -3.76 -9.19
N ARG A 153 -13.04 -4.02 -8.20
CA ARG A 153 -13.44 -4.09 -6.78
C ARG A 153 -14.09 -2.80 -6.30
N ILE A 154 -13.46 -1.64 -6.53
CA ILE A 154 -14.01 -0.33 -6.12
C ILE A 154 -15.36 -0.06 -6.80
N LYS A 155 -15.46 -0.31 -8.11
CA LYS A 155 -16.73 -0.17 -8.84
C LYS A 155 -17.83 -1.08 -8.30
N GLY A 156 -17.49 -2.30 -7.88
CA GLY A 156 -18.41 -3.25 -7.29
C GLY A 156 -19.06 -2.75 -6.00
N LYS A 157 -18.35 -1.90 -5.24
CA LYS A 157 -18.83 -1.29 -3.99
C LYS A 157 -19.71 -0.04 -4.21
N MET A 158 -19.71 0.54 -5.41
CA MET A 158 -20.47 1.75 -5.68
C MET A 158 -21.98 1.45 -5.75
N PRO A 159 -22.84 2.34 -5.21
CA PRO A 159 -24.28 2.17 -5.32
C PRO A 159 -24.69 2.16 -6.79
N LYS A 160 -25.42 1.11 -7.21
CA LYS A 160 -26.00 1.04 -8.55
C LYS A 160 -26.92 2.25 -8.72
N LYS A 161 -26.61 3.14 -9.67
CA LYS A 161 -27.55 4.20 -10.06
C LYS A 161 -28.85 3.50 -10.44
N LYS A 162 -29.93 3.70 -9.67
CA LYS A 162 -31.28 3.33 -10.11
C LYS A 162 -31.46 3.99 -11.48
N LYS A 163 -31.62 3.19 -12.53
CA LYS A 163 -32.01 3.71 -13.83
C LYS A 163 -33.30 4.49 -13.60
N VAL A 164 -33.25 5.81 -13.76
CA VAL A 164 -34.46 6.62 -13.83
C VAL A 164 -35.10 6.33 -15.20
N GLU A 165 -35.75 5.16 -15.32
CA GLU A 165 -36.57 4.79 -16.47
C GLU A 165 -37.95 5.50 -16.45
N ALA A 166 -38.22 6.35 -15.45
CA ALA A 166 -39.54 6.95 -15.25
C ALA A 166 -39.84 8.21 -16.08
N VAL A 167 -38.88 8.89 -16.72
CA VAL A 167 -39.18 10.21 -17.36
C VAL A 167 -39.48 10.13 -18.87
N LYS A 168 -39.30 8.97 -19.52
CA LYS A 168 -39.59 8.81 -20.96
C LYS A 168 -40.97 8.26 -21.30
N LYS A 169 -41.74 7.71 -20.35
CA LYS A 169 -43.12 7.25 -20.61
C LYS A 169 -44.16 8.37 -20.53
N ASP A 170 -44.03 9.33 -19.61
CA ASP A 170 -45.01 10.43 -19.48
C ASP A 170 -45.04 11.43 -20.65
N LYS A 171 -43.93 11.59 -21.39
CA LYS A 171 -43.92 12.47 -22.57
C LYS A 171 -44.57 11.85 -23.82
N LYS A 172 -44.79 10.53 -23.85
CA LYS A 172 -45.50 9.87 -24.98
C LYS A 172 -47.02 9.86 -24.79
N GLU A 173 -47.54 9.85 -23.56
CA GLU A 173 -48.98 9.93 -23.33
C GLU A 173 -49.55 11.34 -23.49
N LYS A 174 -48.80 12.40 -23.15
CA LYS A 174 -49.24 13.79 -23.38
C LYS A 174 -49.25 14.22 -24.87
N LYS A 175 -48.63 13.46 -25.77
CA LYS A 175 -48.66 13.71 -27.22
C LYS A 175 -49.76 12.94 -27.97
N LYS A 176 -50.51 12.05 -27.30
CA LYS A 176 -51.66 11.32 -27.87
C LYS A 176 -53.02 11.93 -27.48
N LYS A 177 -53.04 13.01 -26.70
CA LYS A 177 -54.26 13.72 -26.24
C LYS A 177 -54.35 15.18 -26.73
N LYS A 178 -53.60 15.55 -27.76
CA LYS A 178 -53.77 16.79 -28.54
C LYS A 178 -53.90 16.40 -29.99
#